data_AF-A0A1I4WJ73-F1
#
_entry.id   AF-A0A1I4WJ73-F1
#
_cell.length_a   1.000
_cell.length_b   1.000
_cell.length_c   1.000
_cell.angle_alpha   90.00
_cell.angle_beta   90.00
_cell.angle_gamma   90.00
#
_symmetry.space_group_name_H-M   'P 1'
#
loop_
_entity.id
_entity.type
_entity.pdbx_description
1 polymer ?
#
loop_
_entity_poly.entity_id
_entity_poly.type
_entity_poly.pdbx_seq_one_letter_code
_entity_poly.pdbx_strand_id
1 'polypeptide(L)'
;MNFDELQKKWDNQPEKDINIKPEYLTKSKSLAEKIIKSFKREAIFWLVSIVFILIVPLMESSQIHGVLSLIYYFLVCQFIVFGLYYYRRFYTISKMIKQPNTFNSRESIIRLYYEFHFAIETYRSSIYILLPTAIALFVITAGKDKTYDLVDKFYHFKETFQADPAFIYTVLIIGVITIIGLILLSEWIIKKFYGRYLKQLKELMDEFED
;
A
#
# COMPACT_ATOMS: atom_id res chain seq x y z
N MET A 1 8.83 -35.89 -38.20
CA MET A 1 7.68 -34.97 -38.09
C MET A 1 7.81 -33.93 -39.19
N ASN A 2 6.84 -33.86 -40.10
CA ASN A 2 6.92 -33.01 -41.28
C ASN A 2 6.43 -31.59 -40.91
N PHE A 3 7.23 -30.55 -41.19
CA PHE A 3 6.85 -29.16 -40.87
C PHE A 3 5.54 -28.75 -41.58
N ASP A 4 5.29 -29.29 -42.76
CA ASP A 4 4.06 -29.07 -43.52
C ASP A 4 2.80 -29.60 -42.80
N GLU A 5 2.92 -30.67 -42.01
CA GLU A 5 1.80 -31.18 -41.22
C GLU A 5 1.51 -30.30 -40.01
N LEU A 6 2.55 -29.69 -39.43
CA LEU A 6 2.38 -28.72 -38.34
C LEU A 6 1.73 -27.43 -38.85
N GLN A 7 2.15 -26.94 -40.02
CA GLN A 7 1.56 -25.77 -40.65
C GLN A 7 0.10 -26.00 -41.04
N LYS A 8 -0.22 -27.15 -41.66
CA LYS A 8 -1.61 -27.52 -41.95
C LYS A 8 -2.47 -27.66 -40.69
N LYS A 9 -1.93 -28.16 -39.58
CA LYS A 9 -2.66 -28.23 -38.31
C LYS A 9 -2.87 -26.86 -37.67
N TRP A 10 -1.94 -25.93 -37.88
CA TRP A 10 -2.03 -24.55 -37.42
C TRP A 10 -3.08 -23.76 -38.24
N ASP A 11 -3.06 -23.89 -39.57
CA ASP A 11 -4.02 -23.23 -40.46
C ASP A 11 -5.44 -23.82 -40.37
N ASN A 12 -5.58 -25.09 -39.94
CA ASN A 12 -6.88 -25.73 -39.72
C ASN A 12 -7.38 -25.65 -38.27
N GLN A 13 -6.68 -24.92 -37.37
CA GLN A 13 -7.33 -24.55 -36.12
C GLN A 13 -8.47 -23.59 -36.47
N PRO A 14 -9.71 -23.86 -36.04
CA PRO A 14 -10.75 -22.85 -36.18
C PRO A 14 -10.22 -21.62 -35.46
N GLU A 15 -10.10 -20.50 -36.18
CA GLU A 15 -10.07 -19.20 -35.54
C GLU A 15 -11.33 -19.16 -34.70
N LYS A 16 -11.23 -19.54 -33.42
CA LYS A 16 -12.16 -19.10 -32.41
C LYS A 16 -11.96 -17.60 -32.44
N ASP A 17 -12.72 -16.93 -33.30
CA ASP A 17 -13.00 -15.52 -33.18
C ASP A 17 -13.62 -15.41 -31.78
N ILE A 18 -12.75 -15.13 -30.80
CA ILE A 18 -13.16 -14.88 -29.43
C ILE A 18 -13.88 -13.55 -29.56
N ASN A 19 -15.16 -13.61 -29.89
CA ASN A 19 -16.02 -12.47 -30.02
C ASN A 19 -16.25 -11.96 -28.59
N ILE A 20 -15.27 -11.19 -28.09
CA ILE A 20 -15.33 -10.58 -26.78
C ILE A 20 -16.52 -9.64 -26.83
N LYS A 21 -17.61 -10.01 -26.15
CA LYS A 21 -18.80 -9.17 -26.15
C LYS A 21 -18.40 -7.76 -25.66
N PRO A 22 -18.84 -6.69 -26.34
CA PRO A 22 -18.47 -5.32 -26.00
C PRO A 22 -18.85 -4.93 -24.56
N GLU A 23 -19.80 -5.65 -23.95
CA GLU A 23 -20.19 -5.50 -22.56
C GLU A 23 -19.04 -5.84 -21.58
N TYR A 24 -18.26 -6.89 -21.85
CA TYR A 24 -17.12 -7.28 -21.00
C TYR A 24 -15.97 -6.28 -21.11
N LEU A 25 -15.73 -5.72 -22.30
CA LEU A 25 -14.76 -4.65 -22.52
C LEU A 25 -15.14 -3.39 -21.73
N THR A 26 -16.43 -3.05 -21.73
CA THR A 26 -16.96 -1.88 -21.02
C THR A 26 -16.88 -2.08 -19.50
N LYS A 27 -17.22 -3.27 -19.00
CA LYS A 27 -17.07 -3.62 -17.57
C LYS A 27 -15.61 -3.58 -17.12
N SER A 28 -14.70 -4.16 -17.90
CA SER A 28 -13.26 -4.18 -17.61
C SER A 28 -12.66 -2.77 -17.53
N LYS A 29 -12.99 -1.93 -18.52
CA LYS A 29 -12.57 -0.53 -18.55
C LYS A 29 -13.10 0.26 -17.36
N SER A 30 -14.38 0.07 -17.02
CA SER A 30 -15.01 0.70 -15.85
C SER A 30 -14.34 0.28 -14.54
N LEU A 31 -14.01 -1.01 -14.38
CA LEU A 31 -13.31 -1.51 -13.19
C LEU A 31 -11.90 -0.94 -13.08
N ALA A 32 -11.15 -0.91 -14.17
CA ALA A 32 -9.80 -0.36 -14.19
C ALA A 32 -9.79 1.15 -13.90
N GLU A 33 -10.76 1.91 -14.43
CA GLU A 33 -10.94 3.32 -14.11
C GLU A 33 -11.28 3.55 -12.62
N LYS A 34 -12.12 2.69 -12.02
CA LYS A 34 -12.42 2.74 -10.58
C LYS A 34 -11.16 2.49 -9.73
N ILE A 35 -10.35 1.51 -10.12
CA ILE A 35 -9.06 1.21 -9.47
C ILE A 35 -8.14 2.44 -9.52
N ILE A 36 -7.95 3.03 -10.69
CA ILE A 36 -7.13 4.26 -10.84
C ILE A 36 -7.68 5.39 -9.97
N LYS A 37 -9.00 5.59 -9.97
CA LYS A 37 -9.63 6.66 -9.19
C LYS A 37 -9.43 6.46 -7.68
N SER A 38 -9.48 5.22 -7.18
CA SER A 38 -9.21 4.91 -5.77
C SER A 38 -7.79 5.28 -5.38
N PHE A 39 -6.80 4.81 -6.16
CA PHE A 39 -5.40 5.12 -5.89
C PHE A 39 -5.07 6.60 -6.03
N LYS A 40 -5.66 7.32 -6.99
CA LYS A 40 -5.50 8.79 -7.10
C LYS A 40 -5.98 9.50 -5.83
N ARG A 41 -7.13 9.07 -5.31
CA ARG A 41 -7.67 9.63 -4.07
C ARG A 41 -6.75 9.33 -2.89
N GLU A 42 -6.19 8.12 -2.81
CA GLU A 42 -5.21 7.76 -1.79
C GLU A 42 -3.92 8.58 -1.91
N ALA A 43 -3.42 8.83 -3.12
CA ALA A 43 -2.28 9.69 -3.36
C ALA A 43 -2.53 11.14 -2.88
N ILE A 44 -3.74 11.67 -3.10
CA ILE A 44 -4.14 12.99 -2.58
C ILE A 44 -4.18 12.97 -1.05
N PHE A 45 -4.81 11.96 -0.43
CA PHE A 45 -4.82 11.83 1.03
C PHE A 45 -3.41 11.72 1.62
N TRP A 46 -2.53 10.96 0.97
CA TRP A 46 -1.14 10.83 1.38
C TRP A 46 -0.40 12.17 1.30
N LEU A 47 -0.57 12.93 0.23
CA LEU A 47 0.02 14.26 0.07
C LEU A 47 -0.48 15.23 1.15
N VAL A 48 -1.80 15.24 1.41
CA VAL A 48 -2.39 16.03 2.49
C VAL A 48 -1.82 15.64 3.85
N SER A 49 -1.64 14.34 4.11
CA SER A 49 -1.02 13.85 5.36
C SER A 49 0.43 14.30 5.52
N ILE A 50 1.23 14.30 4.45
CA ILE A 50 2.61 14.82 4.51
C ILE A 50 2.62 16.30 4.87
N VAL A 51 1.78 17.09 4.19
CA VAL A 51 1.66 18.53 4.46
C VAL A 51 1.23 18.76 5.91
N PHE A 52 0.27 17.98 6.39
CA PHE A 52 -0.17 18.04 7.78
C PHE A 52 0.98 17.74 8.75
N ILE A 53 1.71 16.63 8.55
CA ILE A 53 2.86 16.24 9.39
C ILE A 53 3.96 17.32 9.36
N LEU A 54 4.19 17.98 8.22
CA LEU A 54 5.17 19.08 8.14
C LEU A 54 4.73 20.35 8.88
N ILE A 55 3.42 20.60 9.00
CA ILE A 55 2.88 21.79 9.69
C ILE A 55 2.79 21.57 11.20
N VAL A 56 2.57 20.33 11.66
CA VAL A 56 2.47 19.97 13.08
C VAL A 56 3.60 20.58 13.96
N PRO A 57 4.90 20.48 13.61
CA PRO A 57 5.98 21.05 14.43
C PRO A 57 6.05 22.58 14.39
N LEU A 58 5.39 23.24 13.42
CA LEU A 58 5.34 24.70 13.30
C LEU A 58 4.24 25.33 14.18
N MET A 59 3.32 24.53 14.72
CA MET A 59 2.30 25.01 15.64
C MET A 59 2.89 25.25 17.04
N GLU A 60 2.61 26.40 17.64
CA GLU A 60 3.14 26.81 18.96
C GLU A 60 2.86 25.80 20.09
N SER A 61 1.82 24.97 19.97
CA SER A 61 1.48 23.90 20.93
C SER A 61 2.42 22.68 20.90
N SER A 62 3.29 22.57 19.89
CA SER A 62 4.04 21.34 19.57
C SER A 62 5.49 21.66 19.21
N GLN A 63 6.11 22.65 19.87
CA GLN A 63 7.49 23.01 19.58
C GLN A 63 8.45 21.89 20.01
N ILE A 64 8.81 21.05 19.04
CA ILE A 64 9.80 19.98 19.20
C ILE A 64 11.18 20.63 19.14
N HIS A 65 11.81 20.81 20.30
CA HIS A 65 13.15 21.38 20.42
C HIS A 65 14.24 20.30 20.33
N GLY A 66 15.48 20.69 20.04
CA GLY A 66 16.68 19.86 20.21
C GLY A 66 16.81 18.65 19.27
N VAL A 67 17.46 17.57 19.77
CA VAL A 67 17.75 16.33 19.02
C VAL A 67 16.47 15.64 18.53
N LEU A 68 15.37 15.78 19.27
CA LEU A 68 14.06 15.22 18.90
C LEU A 68 13.52 15.83 17.60
N SER A 69 13.86 17.09 17.29
CA SER A 69 13.49 17.76 16.04
C SER A 69 14.18 17.11 14.84
N LEU A 70 15.47 16.81 14.97
CA LEU A 70 16.23 16.12 13.92
C LEU A 70 15.68 14.71 13.66
N ILE A 71 15.39 13.95 14.73
CA ILE A 71 14.78 12.62 14.62
C ILE A 71 13.41 12.72 13.94
N TYR A 72 12.61 13.70 14.30
CA TYR A 72 11.31 13.93 13.69
C TYR A 72 11.43 14.16 12.17
N TYR A 73 12.23 15.13 11.74
CA TYR A 73 12.40 15.43 10.31
C TYR A 73 13.03 14.26 9.54
N PHE A 74 13.91 13.48 10.17
CA PHE A 74 14.45 12.26 9.58
C PHE A 74 13.34 11.22 9.32
N LEU A 75 12.46 10.99 10.30
CA LEU A 75 11.32 10.07 10.15
C LEU A 75 10.31 10.58 9.10
N VAL A 76 10.08 11.89 9.03
CA VAL A 76 9.25 12.49 7.98
C VAL A 76 9.87 12.29 6.59
N CYS A 77 11.17 12.50 6.45
CA CYS A 77 11.89 12.25 5.20
C CYS A 77 11.77 10.77 4.78
N GLN A 78 11.99 9.85 5.71
CA GLN A 78 11.81 8.42 5.49
C GLN A 78 10.38 8.11 5.01
N PHE A 79 9.35 8.68 5.66
CA PHE A 79 7.96 8.51 5.27
C PHE A 79 7.68 9.00 3.84
N ILE A 80 8.24 10.15 3.45
CA ILE A 80 8.12 10.72 2.10
C ILE A 80 8.78 9.80 1.06
N VAL A 81 10.00 9.33 1.31
CA VAL A 81 10.74 8.45 0.39
C VAL A 81 9.98 7.15 0.13
N PHE A 82 9.45 6.52 1.18
CA PHE A 82 8.67 5.29 1.04
C PHE A 82 7.36 5.49 0.29
N GLY A 83 6.64 6.58 0.52
CA GLY A 83 5.42 6.82 -0.25
C GLY A 83 5.67 7.23 -1.71
N LEU A 84 6.80 7.88 -2.02
CA LEU A 84 7.25 8.07 -3.40
C LEU A 84 7.54 6.73 -4.11
N TYR A 85 8.18 5.79 -3.42
CA TYR A 85 8.40 4.43 -3.92
C TYR A 85 7.07 3.73 -4.26
N TYR A 86 6.09 3.83 -3.36
CA TYR A 86 4.75 3.29 -3.61
C TYR A 86 4.04 3.98 -4.80
N TYR A 87 4.10 5.32 -4.86
CA TYR A 87 3.47 6.08 -5.94
C TYR A 87 4.05 5.73 -7.31
N ARG A 88 5.35 5.42 -7.40
CA ARG A 88 5.98 4.94 -8.64
C ARG A 88 5.29 3.67 -9.18
N ARG A 89 4.93 2.72 -8.32
CA ARG A 89 4.23 1.49 -8.74
C ARG A 89 2.82 1.80 -9.22
N PHE A 90 2.11 2.68 -8.53
CA PHE A 90 0.80 3.16 -8.97
C PHE A 90 0.86 3.83 -10.35
N TYR A 91 1.90 4.63 -10.61
CA TYR A 91 2.12 5.25 -11.91
C TYR A 91 2.29 4.21 -13.03
N THR A 92 3.03 3.13 -12.77
CA THR A 92 3.18 2.02 -13.73
C THR A 92 1.84 1.37 -14.08
N ILE A 93 1.00 1.05 -13.09
CA ILE A 93 -0.33 0.46 -13.31
C ILE A 93 -1.24 1.42 -14.07
N SER A 94 -1.24 2.70 -13.69
CA SER A 94 -2.01 3.73 -14.38
C SER A 94 -1.59 3.90 -15.83
N LYS A 95 -0.29 3.81 -16.12
CA LYS A 95 0.24 3.88 -17.49
C LYS A 95 -0.19 2.66 -18.30
N MET A 96 -0.13 1.45 -17.71
CA MET A 96 -0.56 0.21 -18.36
C MET A 96 -2.06 0.24 -18.72
N ILE A 97 -2.92 0.63 -17.78
CA ILE A 97 -4.37 0.71 -18.01
C ILE A 97 -4.74 1.72 -19.11
N LYS A 98 -3.96 2.81 -19.25
CA LYS A 98 -4.18 3.84 -20.27
C LYS A 98 -3.67 3.47 -21.65
N GLN A 99 -2.91 2.39 -21.82
CA GLN A 99 -2.45 1.97 -23.13
C GLN A 99 -3.64 1.55 -24.00
N PRO A 100 -3.68 1.96 -25.28
CA PRO A 100 -4.68 1.46 -26.21
C PRO A 100 -4.50 -0.05 -26.35
N ASN A 101 -5.60 -0.80 -26.28
CA ASN A 101 -5.70 -2.27 -26.34
C ASN A 101 -5.55 -3.05 -25.02
N THR A 102 -5.39 -2.41 -23.86
CA THR A 102 -5.28 -3.11 -22.55
C THR A 102 -6.55 -3.87 -22.14
N PHE A 103 -7.65 -3.77 -22.88
CA PHE A 103 -8.87 -4.54 -22.59
C PHE A 103 -9.29 -5.47 -23.73
N ASN A 104 -8.60 -5.44 -24.87
CA ASN A 104 -9.05 -6.14 -26.07
C ASN A 104 -8.67 -7.63 -26.10
N SER A 105 -7.97 -8.12 -25.08
CA SER A 105 -7.54 -9.51 -25.02
C SER A 105 -7.63 -10.08 -23.60
N ARG A 106 -7.92 -11.38 -23.51
CA ARG A 106 -7.88 -12.17 -22.26
C ARG A 106 -6.54 -11.99 -21.54
N GLU A 107 -5.44 -12.01 -22.29
CA GLU A 107 -4.09 -11.83 -21.76
C GLU A 107 -3.93 -10.52 -20.99
N SER A 108 -4.58 -9.45 -21.46
CA SER A 108 -4.47 -8.15 -20.83
C SER A 108 -5.27 -8.04 -19.51
N ILE A 109 -6.40 -8.73 -19.40
CA ILE A 109 -7.18 -8.84 -18.15
C ILE A 109 -6.40 -9.68 -17.12
N ILE A 110 -5.82 -10.81 -17.54
CA ILE A 110 -4.96 -11.65 -16.69
C ILE A 110 -3.76 -10.84 -16.19
N ARG A 111 -3.10 -10.10 -17.09
CA ARG A 111 -1.97 -9.24 -16.72
C ARG A 111 -2.39 -8.15 -15.72
N LEU A 112 -3.55 -7.53 -15.93
CA LEU A 112 -4.09 -6.55 -14.99
C LEU A 112 -4.37 -7.16 -13.61
N TYR A 113 -4.88 -8.40 -13.55
CA TYR A 113 -5.12 -9.13 -12.31
C TYR A 113 -3.83 -9.33 -11.53
N TYR A 114 -2.80 -9.89 -12.16
CA TYR A 114 -1.53 -10.14 -11.49
C TYR A 114 -0.81 -8.85 -11.09
N GLU A 115 -0.83 -7.82 -11.93
CA GLU A 115 -0.24 -6.51 -11.59
C GLU A 115 -0.97 -5.84 -10.42
N PHE A 116 -2.30 -5.93 -10.37
CA PHE A 116 -3.09 -5.38 -9.28
C PHE A 116 -2.91 -6.17 -7.99
N HIS A 117 -2.90 -7.51 -8.05
CA HIS A 117 -2.59 -8.38 -6.92
C HIS A 117 -1.20 -8.05 -6.35
N PHE A 118 -0.20 -7.92 -7.22
CA PHE A 118 1.15 -7.57 -6.82
C PHE A 118 1.25 -6.17 -6.20
N ALA A 119 0.49 -5.19 -6.71
CA ALA A 119 0.42 -3.87 -6.09
C ALA A 119 -0.24 -3.88 -4.71
N ILE A 120 -1.27 -4.70 -4.50
CA ILE A 120 -1.88 -4.89 -3.18
C ILE A 120 -0.86 -5.49 -2.20
N GLU A 121 -0.08 -6.47 -2.64
CA GLU A 121 0.93 -7.08 -1.78
C GLU A 121 2.06 -6.10 -1.47
N THR A 122 2.51 -5.32 -2.47
CA THR A 122 3.48 -4.23 -2.28
C THR A 122 2.95 -3.18 -1.30
N TYR A 123 1.66 -2.83 -1.38
CA TYR A 123 1.01 -1.91 -0.45
C TYR A 123 1.01 -2.47 0.97
N ARG A 124 0.67 -3.76 1.15
CA ARG A 124 0.71 -4.45 2.44
C ARG A 124 2.11 -4.42 3.04
N SER A 125 3.14 -4.79 2.28
CA SER A 125 4.53 -4.74 2.74
C SER A 125 4.97 -3.31 3.09
N SER A 126 4.54 -2.33 2.30
CA SER A 126 4.86 -0.92 2.56
C SER A 126 4.26 -0.42 3.88
N ILE A 127 3.03 -0.83 4.21
CA ILE A 127 2.42 -0.52 5.51
C ILE A 127 3.25 -1.11 6.65
N TYR A 128 3.67 -2.37 6.54
CA TYR A 128 4.46 -3.02 7.60
C TYR A 128 5.82 -2.36 7.81
N ILE A 129 6.46 -1.89 6.74
CA ILE A 129 7.71 -1.14 6.83
C ILE A 129 7.51 0.25 7.45
N LEU A 130 6.39 0.91 7.13
CA LEU A 130 6.08 2.25 7.64
C LEU A 130 5.50 2.26 9.06
N LEU A 131 5.02 1.12 9.56
CA LEU A 131 4.34 1.00 10.85
C LEU A 131 5.22 1.48 12.03
N PRO A 132 6.50 1.07 12.16
CA PRO A 132 7.38 1.58 13.22
C PRO A 132 7.62 3.08 13.11
N THR A 133 7.82 3.59 11.88
CA THR A 133 7.99 5.04 11.62
C THR A 133 6.75 5.83 12.04
N ALA A 134 5.56 5.33 11.72
CA ALA A 134 4.29 5.96 12.09
C ALA A 134 4.08 5.98 13.61
N ILE A 135 4.39 4.88 14.31
CA ILE A 135 4.33 4.83 15.77
C ILE A 135 5.30 5.85 16.38
N ALA A 136 6.55 5.89 15.89
CA ALA A 136 7.54 6.85 16.38
C ALA A 136 7.09 8.31 16.18
N LEU A 137 6.57 8.64 15.00
CA LEU A 137 6.01 9.98 14.73
C LEU A 137 4.83 10.30 15.66
N PHE A 138 3.94 9.34 15.92
CA PHE A 138 2.83 9.51 16.84
C PHE A 138 3.30 9.75 18.27
N VAL A 139 4.24 8.97 18.78
CA VAL A 139 4.80 9.13 20.13
C VAL A 139 5.46 10.49 20.28
N ILE A 140 6.26 10.91 19.30
CA ILE A 140 6.95 12.20 19.33
C ILE A 140 5.94 13.36 19.34
N THR A 141 4.90 13.28 18.51
CA THR A 141 3.88 14.32 18.38
C THR A 141 2.95 14.37 19.59
N ALA A 142 2.52 13.22 20.12
CA ALA A 142 1.56 13.14 21.22
C ALA A 142 2.20 13.30 22.60
N GLY A 143 3.45 12.86 22.77
CA GLY A 143 4.15 12.88 24.06
C GLY A 143 4.69 14.24 24.48
N LYS A 144 4.80 15.21 23.55
CA LYS A 144 5.32 16.58 23.81
C LYS A 144 6.57 16.55 24.69
N ASP A 145 6.58 17.26 25.82
CA ASP A 145 7.70 17.35 26.76
C ASP A 145 8.03 16.01 27.44
N LYS A 146 7.02 15.14 27.63
CA LYS A 146 7.21 13.80 28.21
C LYS A 146 7.89 12.84 27.25
N THR A 147 7.94 13.15 25.95
CA THR A 147 8.69 12.34 24.98
C THR A 147 10.17 12.31 25.33
N TYR A 148 10.73 13.41 25.82
CA TYR A 148 12.14 13.45 26.24
C TYR A 148 12.41 12.49 27.40
N ASP A 149 11.56 12.50 28.43
CA ASP A 149 11.66 11.56 29.56
C ASP A 149 11.47 10.10 29.12
N LEU A 150 10.57 9.84 28.17
CA LEU A 150 10.38 8.50 27.61
C LEU A 150 11.63 8.03 26.87
N VAL A 151 12.18 8.87 26.00
CA VAL A 151 13.39 8.55 25.21
C VAL A 151 14.60 8.36 26.14
N ASP A 152 14.75 9.20 27.16
CA ASP A 152 15.85 9.11 28.13
C ASP A 152 15.77 7.82 28.97
N LYS A 153 14.56 7.45 29.44
CA LYS A 153 14.31 6.17 30.12
C LYS A 153 14.61 4.96 29.23
N PHE A 154 14.36 5.07 27.92
CA PHE A 154 14.71 4.04 26.95
C PHE A 154 16.21 3.99 26.66
N TYR A 155 16.89 5.14 26.62
CA TYR A 155 18.34 5.20 26.43
C TYR A 155 19.07 4.57 27.62
N HIS A 156 18.61 4.85 28.84
CA HIS A 156 19.10 4.26 30.09
C HIS A 156 18.32 2.99 30.48
N PHE A 157 18.03 2.11 29.50
CA PHE A 157 17.16 0.93 29.68
C PHE A 157 17.51 0.08 30.91
N LYS A 158 18.81 -0.15 31.16
CA LYS A 158 19.28 -0.98 32.28
C LYS A 158 18.95 -0.36 33.64
N GLU A 159 19.08 0.95 33.76
CA GLU A 159 18.83 1.70 35.00
C GLU A 159 17.32 1.84 35.23
N THR A 160 16.56 2.14 34.17
CA THR A 160 15.10 2.19 34.21
C THR A 160 14.49 0.82 34.56
N PHE A 161 15.05 -0.29 34.06
CA PHE A 161 14.56 -1.64 34.40
C PHE A 161 14.76 -1.99 35.87
N GLN A 162 15.81 -1.48 36.49
CA GLN A 162 16.07 -1.67 37.91
C GLN A 162 15.23 -0.74 38.79
N ALA A 163 15.00 0.50 38.34
CA ALA A 163 14.27 1.52 39.09
C ALA A 163 12.73 1.40 38.97
N ASP A 164 12.22 1.08 37.77
CA ASP A 164 10.79 0.98 37.48
C ASP A 164 10.52 -0.12 36.42
N PRO A 165 10.60 -1.40 36.82
CA PRO A 165 10.33 -2.52 35.91
C PRO A 165 8.88 -2.51 35.40
N ALA A 166 7.94 -2.00 36.20
CA ALA A 166 6.51 -1.96 35.84
C ALA A 166 6.26 -1.06 34.61
N PHE A 167 6.96 0.07 34.51
CA PHE A 167 6.92 0.94 33.33
C PHE A 167 7.36 0.19 32.06
N ILE A 168 8.47 -0.56 32.11
CA ILE A 168 8.97 -1.29 30.94
C ILE A 168 8.01 -2.39 30.51
N TYR A 169 7.49 -3.19 31.43
CA TYR A 169 6.49 -4.21 31.09
C TYR A 169 5.22 -3.59 30.48
N THR A 170 4.76 -2.47 31.02
CA THR A 170 3.58 -1.76 30.52
C THR A 170 3.79 -1.25 29.10
N VAL A 171 4.92 -0.60 28.82
CA VAL A 171 5.23 -0.10 27.47
C VAL A 171 5.40 -1.25 26.47
N LEU A 172 6.03 -2.36 26.88
CA LEU A 172 6.20 -3.53 26.01
C LEU A 172 4.85 -4.19 25.68
N ILE A 173 3.99 -4.41 26.67
CA ILE A 173 2.66 -5.01 26.48
C ILE A 173 1.80 -4.12 25.58
N ILE A 174 1.73 -2.82 25.88
CA ILE A 174 0.96 -1.85 25.07
C ILE A 174 1.53 -1.76 23.66
N GLY A 175 2.86 -1.76 23.50
CA GLY A 175 3.53 -1.74 22.21
C GLY A 175 3.15 -2.94 21.35
N VAL A 176 3.20 -4.16 21.92
CA VAL A 176 2.81 -5.39 21.22
C VAL A 176 1.33 -5.35 20.83
N ILE A 177 0.43 -4.97 21.75
CA ILE A 177 -1.01 -4.87 21.47
C ILE A 177 -1.27 -3.86 20.34
N THR A 178 -0.59 -2.72 20.37
CA THR A 178 -0.74 -1.66 19.35
C THR A 178 -0.26 -2.14 17.99
N ILE A 179 0.89 -2.80 17.92
CA ILE A 179 1.42 -3.34 16.65
C ILE A 179 0.46 -4.40 16.08
N ILE A 180 0.02 -5.35 16.91
CA ILE A 180 -0.92 -6.39 16.47
C ILE A 180 -2.24 -5.76 15.99
N GLY A 181 -2.78 -4.81 16.75
CA GLY A 181 -4.00 -4.08 16.40
C GLY A 181 -3.88 -3.36 15.06
N LEU A 182 -2.77 -2.66 14.82
CA LEU A 182 -2.52 -1.95 13.56
C LEU A 182 -2.37 -2.92 12.37
N ILE A 183 -1.70 -4.06 12.56
CA ILE A 183 -1.58 -5.09 11.51
C ILE A 183 -2.98 -5.62 11.16
N LEU A 184 -3.78 -6.04 12.15
CA LEU A 184 -5.11 -6.58 11.93
C LEU A 184 -6.05 -5.57 11.26
N LEU A 185 -6.01 -4.31 11.70
CA LEU A 185 -6.78 -3.22 11.08
C LEU A 185 -6.35 -2.98 9.63
N SER A 186 -5.04 -2.98 9.37
CA SER A 186 -4.52 -2.80 8.00
C SER A 186 -4.96 -3.93 7.08
N GLU A 187 -4.89 -5.19 7.54
CA GLU A 187 -5.36 -6.34 6.78
C GLU A 187 -6.86 -6.27 6.49
N TRP A 188 -7.65 -5.86 7.48
CA TRP A 188 -9.09 -5.72 7.31
C TRP A 188 -9.44 -4.65 6.29
N ILE A 189 -8.77 -3.49 6.34
CA ILE A 189 -8.95 -2.41 5.36
C ILE A 189 -8.54 -2.89 3.96
N ILE A 190 -7.40 -3.57 3.83
CA ILE A 190 -6.93 -4.11 2.55
C ILE A 190 -7.95 -5.10 1.97
N LYS A 191 -8.38 -6.09 2.77
CA LYS A 191 -9.37 -7.08 2.34
C LYS A 191 -10.69 -6.42 1.93
N LYS A 192 -11.16 -5.43 2.68
CA LYS A 192 -12.44 -4.75 2.41
C LYS A 192 -12.40 -3.84 1.17
N PHE A 193 -11.37 -3.00 1.02
CA PHE A 193 -11.28 -2.07 -0.10
C PHE A 193 -10.75 -2.73 -1.37
N TYR A 194 -9.67 -3.51 -1.27
CA TYR A 194 -8.98 -4.07 -2.42
C TYR A 194 -9.47 -5.46 -2.81
N GLY A 195 -9.89 -6.27 -1.84
CA GLY A 195 -10.40 -7.63 -2.10
C GLY A 195 -11.66 -7.64 -2.97
N ARG A 196 -12.51 -6.61 -2.88
CA ARG A 196 -13.68 -6.45 -3.75
C ARG A 196 -13.29 -6.32 -5.22
N TYR A 197 -12.31 -5.47 -5.53
CA TYR A 197 -11.85 -5.27 -6.91
C TYR A 197 -11.15 -6.53 -7.44
N LEU A 198 -10.39 -7.22 -6.58
CA LEU A 198 -9.71 -8.44 -6.95
C LEU A 198 -10.69 -9.58 -7.27
N LYS A 199 -11.78 -9.69 -6.49
CA LYS A 199 -12.86 -10.65 -6.76
C LYS A 199 -13.57 -10.35 -8.07
N GLN A 200 -13.91 -9.09 -8.32
CA GLN A 200 -14.55 -8.66 -9.58
C GLN A 200 -13.67 -8.92 -10.80
N LEU A 201 -12.36 -8.75 -10.66
CA LEU A 201 -11.40 -9.00 -11.73
C LEU A 201 -11.19 -10.50 -11.96
N LYS A 202 -11.28 -11.32 -10.91
CA LYS A 202 -11.27 -12.78 -11.01
C LYS A 202 -12.54 -13.32 -11.67
N GLU A 203 -13.72 -12.87 -11.24
CA GLU A 203 -15.00 -13.23 -11.87
C GLU A 203 -15.00 -12.89 -13.36
N LEU A 204 -14.48 -11.71 -13.73
CA LEU A 204 -14.37 -11.29 -15.11
C LEU A 204 -13.32 -12.10 -15.89
N MET A 205 -12.27 -12.62 -15.25
CA MET A 205 -11.33 -13.54 -15.88
C MET A 205 -11.95 -14.91 -16.13
N ASP A 206 -12.71 -15.44 -15.16
CA ASP A 206 -13.41 -16.73 -15.26
C ASP A 206 -14.49 -16.66 -16.37
N GLU A 207 -15.21 -15.54 -16.52
CA GLU A 207 -16.19 -15.30 -17.61
C GLU A 207 -15.56 -15.28 -19.02
N PHE A 208 -14.24 -15.13 -19.15
CA PHE A 208 -13.53 -15.25 -20.44
C PHE A 208 -12.99 -16.68 -20.68
N GLU A 209 -13.01 -17.56 -19.68
CA GLU A 209 -12.63 -18.97 -19.83
C GLU A 209 -13.79 -19.85 -20.32
N ASP A 210 -15.03 -19.46 -20.01
CA ASP A 210 -16.30 -20.06 -20.48
C ASP A 210 -16.69 -19.58 -21.90
#